data_AF-A0A397ENU5-F1
#
_entry.id   AF-A0A397ENU5-F1
#
_cell.length_a   1.000
_cell.length_b   1.000
_cell.length_c   1.000
_cell.angle_alpha   90.00
_cell.angle_beta   90.00
_cell.angle_gamma   90.00
#
_symmetry.space_group_name_H-M   'P 1'
#
loop_
_entity.id
_entity.type
_entity.pdbx_description
1 polymer ?
#
loop_
_entity_poly.entity_id
_entity_poly.type
_entity_poly.pdbx_seq_one_letter_code
_entity_poly.pdbx_strand_id
1 'polypeptide(L)'
;MVKVLISLSVLAATATAGSVTELPESVTKLIDYSINPCDDFYQYACGAWHNDAVIPPDRHAIDTSFSKISIENQAVLSKIFSDNTTKLGEFYNSCLDTATLSSLGLTPLEDSFKAIRSANTTLDLLIVAGELVK
;
A
#
# COMPACT_ATOMS: atom_id res chain seq x y z
N MET A 1 51.57 -48.48 -18.79
CA MET A 1 50.10 -48.46 -18.99
C MET A 1 49.44 -47.91 -17.75
N VAL A 2 49.02 -46.65 -17.75
CA VAL A 2 48.02 -46.12 -16.81
C VAL A 2 47.22 -45.05 -17.58
N LYS A 3 45.99 -45.39 -17.99
CA LYS A 3 45.04 -44.42 -18.55
C LYS A 3 44.19 -43.94 -17.39
N VAL A 4 44.44 -42.72 -16.91
CA VAL A 4 43.57 -42.06 -15.93
C VAL A 4 42.40 -41.45 -16.70
N LEU A 5 41.24 -42.10 -16.62
CA LEU A 5 39.97 -41.59 -17.12
C LEU A 5 39.35 -40.75 -16.00
N ILE A 6 39.44 -39.43 -16.11
CA ILE A 6 38.71 -38.50 -15.24
C ILE A 6 37.28 -38.44 -15.78
N SER A 7 36.38 -39.19 -15.17
CA SER A 7 34.94 -39.09 -15.40
C SER A 7 34.41 -37.84 -14.73
N LEU A 8 34.25 -36.76 -15.50
CA LEU A 8 33.55 -35.56 -15.06
C LEU A 8 32.04 -35.81 -15.15
N SER A 9 31.46 -36.39 -14.10
CA SER A 9 30.02 -36.49 -13.94
C SER A 9 29.46 -35.10 -13.61
N VAL A 10 29.04 -34.35 -14.63
CA VAL A 10 28.23 -33.13 -14.43
C VAL A 10 26.82 -33.59 -14.08
N LEU A 11 26.51 -33.57 -12.79
CA LEU A 11 25.15 -33.71 -12.29
C LEU A 11 24.41 -32.40 -12.62
N ALA A 12 23.82 -32.32 -13.81
CA ALA A 12 22.88 -31.26 -14.13
C ALA A 12 21.58 -31.52 -13.35
N ALA A 13 21.49 -30.97 -12.14
CA ALA A 13 20.22 -30.83 -11.46
C ALA A 13 19.38 -29.82 -12.25
N THR A 14 18.59 -30.30 -13.21
CA THR A 14 17.53 -29.50 -13.82
C THR A 14 16.56 -29.11 -12.72
N ALA A 15 16.66 -27.88 -12.25
CA ALA A 15 15.60 -27.27 -11.45
C ALA A 15 14.34 -27.26 -12.32
N THR A 16 13.40 -28.16 -12.04
CA THR A 16 12.02 -28.02 -12.52
C THR A 16 11.39 -26.90 -11.71
N ALA A 17 11.79 -25.66 -11.97
CA ALA A 17 10.90 -24.54 -11.75
C ALA A 17 9.69 -24.82 -12.65
N GLY A 18 8.52 -25.04 -12.06
CA GLY A 18 7.31 -25.38 -12.82
C GLY A 18 7.12 -24.37 -13.95
N SER A 19 7.19 -24.85 -15.19
CA SER A 19 6.96 -24.02 -16.36
C SER A 19 5.48 -23.62 -16.37
N VAL A 20 5.19 -22.35 -16.08
CA VAL A 20 3.84 -21.80 -16.28
C VAL A 20 3.61 -21.78 -17.79
N THR A 21 2.80 -22.69 -18.30
CA THR A 21 2.51 -22.81 -19.75
C THR A 21 1.50 -21.76 -20.21
N GLU A 22 0.65 -21.27 -19.30
CA GLU A 22 -0.38 -20.29 -19.58
C GLU A 22 -0.49 -19.28 -18.44
N LEU A 23 -0.70 -18.01 -18.77
CA LEU A 23 -0.94 -16.98 -17.77
C LEU A 23 -2.35 -17.15 -17.16
N PRO A 24 -2.53 -16.87 -15.86
CA PRO A 24 -3.85 -16.89 -15.25
C PRO A 24 -4.82 -15.93 -15.95
N GLU A 25 -6.11 -16.26 -15.98
CA GLU A 25 -7.16 -15.41 -16.56
C GLU A 25 -7.15 -13.99 -15.97
N SER A 26 -6.85 -13.87 -14.68
CA SER A 26 -6.73 -12.58 -14.00
C SER A 26 -5.66 -11.66 -14.58
N VAL A 27 -4.65 -12.23 -15.25
CA VAL A 27 -3.57 -11.52 -15.95
C VAL A 27 -3.91 -11.33 -17.42
N THR A 28 -4.37 -12.37 -18.11
CA THR A 28 -4.62 -12.29 -19.56
C THR A 28 -5.68 -11.26 -19.94
N LYS A 29 -6.65 -11.00 -19.05
CA LYS A 29 -7.68 -9.96 -19.25
C LYS A 29 -7.14 -8.51 -19.18
N LEU A 30 -5.93 -8.31 -18.67
CA LEU A 30 -5.32 -6.98 -18.52
C LEU A 30 -4.49 -6.60 -19.76
N ILE A 31 -4.15 -7.59 -20.60
CA ILE A 31 -3.24 -7.46 -21.74
C ILE A 31 -3.99 -6.90 -22.95
N ASP A 32 -3.42 -5.89 -23.60
CA ASP A 32 -3.82 -5.43 -24.92
C ASP A 32 -2.95 -6.10 -25.99
N TYR A 33 -3.44 -7.19 -26.57
CA TYR A 33 -2.73 -7.97 -27.59
C TYR A 33 -2.57 -7.24 -28.93
N SER A 34 -3.16 -6.05 -29.12
CA SER A 34 -2.96 -5.26 -30.33
C SER A 34 -1.64 -4.48 -30.33
N ILE A 35 -0.99 -4.37 -29.17
CA ILE A 35 0.25 -3.61 -28.98
C ILE A 35 1.46 -4.52 -29.11
N ASN A 36 2.51 -4.07 -29.81
CA ASN A 36 3.77 -4.79 -29.84
C ASN A 36 4.51 -4.63 -28.50
N PRO A 37 4.76 -5.71 -27.74
CA PRO A 37 5.45 -5.64 -26.45
C PRO A 37 6.88 -5.10 -26.53
N CYS A 38 7.54 -5.20 -27.68
CA CYS A 38 8.89 -4.66 -27.87
C CYS A 38 8.91 -3.12 -28.03
N ASP A 39 7.77 -2.52 -28.38
CA ASP A 39 7.66 -1.09 -28.62
C ASP A 39 7.12 -0.37 -27.36
N ASP A 40 6.03 -0.89 -26.77
CA ASP A 40 5.48 -0.40 -25.51
C ASP A 40 4.95 -1.56 -24.66
N PHE A 41 5.81 -2.05 -23.77
CA PHE A 41 5.46 -3.17 -22.90
C PHE A 41 4.40 -2.81 -21.86
N TYR A 42 4.29 -1.53 -21.44
CA TYR A 42 3.29 -1.13 -20.47
C TYR A 42 1.90 -1.19 -21.11
N GLN A 43 1.73 -0.61 -22.31
CA GLN A 43 0.45 -0.71 -23.00
C GLN A 43 0.10 -2.13 -23.40
N TYR A 44 1.07 -2.95 -23.81
CA TYR A 44 0.82 -4.36 -24.04
C TYR A 44 0.31 -5.06 -22.76
N ALA A 45 1.04 -4.94 -21.65
CA ALA A 45 0.74 -5.71 -20.45
C ALA A 45 -0.49 -5.22 -19.67
N CYS A 46 -0.81 -3.93 -19.75
CA CYS A 46 -1.83 -3.29 -18.91
C CYS A 46 -2.90 -2.53 -19.70
N GLY A 47 -2.79 -2.45 -21.03
CA GLY A 47 -3.60 -1.53 -21.83
C GLY A 47 -5.09 -1.79 -21.82
N ALA A 48 -5.50 -3.06 -21.76
CA ALA A 48 -6.92 -3.39 -21.64
C ALA A 48 -7.48 -2.88 -20.30
N TRP A 49 -6.73 -3.05 -19.21
CA TRP A 49 -7.12 -2.48 -17.93
C TRP A 49 -7.07 -0.95 -17.93
N HIS A 50 -6.05 -0.35 -18.52
CA HIS A 50 -5.87 1.11 -18.54
C HIS A 50 -7.04 1.83 -19.22
N ASN A 51 -7.57 1.24 -20.30
CA ASN A 51 -8.72 1.78 -21.03
C ASN A 51 -10.02 1.75 -20.22
N ASP A 52 -10.20 0.75 -19.36
CA ASP A 52 -11.43 0.55 -18.58
C ASP A 52 -11.37 1.12 -17.16
N ALA A 53 -10.16 1.40 -16.67
CA ALA A 53 -9.93 1.84 -15.29
C ALA A 53 -10.54 3.23 -15.02
N VAL A 54 -11.43 3.30 -14.03
CA VAL A 54 -12.01 4.56 -13.54
C VAL A 54 -11.44 4.89 -12.17
N ILE A 55 -10.76 6.03 -12.05
CA ILE A 55 -10.30 6.55 -10.76
C ILE A 55 -11.53 7.05 -9.97
N PRO A 56 -11.82 6.47 -8.79
CA PRO A 56 -12.92 6.94 -7.95
C PRO A 56 -12.72 8.39 -7.47
N PRO A 57 -13.79 9.18 -7.20
CA PRO A 57 -13.68 10.58 -6.81
C PRO A 57 -12.87 10.86 -5.53
N ASP A 58 -12.78 9.87 -4.64
CA ASP A 58 -12.04 9.91 -3.37
C ASP A 58 -10.57 9.50 -3.53
N ARG A 59 -10.10 9.22 -4.75
CA ARG A 59 -8.73 8.75 -5.03
C ARG A 59 -8.08 9.60 -6.11
N HIS A 60 -6.76 9.73 -6.01
CA HIS A 60 -5.94 10.42 -7.00
C HIS A 60 -5.38 9.47 -8.07
N ALA A 61 -5.27 8.18 -7.74
CA ALA A 61 -4.77 7.14 -8.62
C ALA A 61 -5.35 5.78 -8.22
N ILE A 62 -5.38 4.85 -9.18
CA ILE A 62 -5.61 3.43 -8.96
C ILE A 62 -4.63 2.61 -9.78
N ASP A 63 -4.42 1.37 -9.38
CA ASP A 63 -3.54 0.41 -10.03
C ASP A 63 -4.02 -1.02 -9.75
N THR A 64 -3.43 -1.99 -10.46
CA THR A 64 -3.79 -3.41 -10.33
C THR A 64 -3.06 -4.15 -9.22
N SER A 65 -2.01 -3.57 -8.63
CA SER A 65 -1.12 -4.21 -7.68
C SER A 65 -1.40 -3.78 -6.24
N PHE A 66 -1.11 -2.53 -5.89
CA PHE A 66 -1.21 -1.97 -4.55
C PHE A 66 -2.62 -1.51 -4.19
N SER A 67 -3.31 -0.80 -5.09
CA SER A 67 -4.63 -0.23 -4.79
C SER A 67 -5.65 -1.32 -4.45
N LYS A 68 -5.65 -2.41 -5.23
CA LYS A 68 -6.53 -3.57 -4.98
C LYS A 68 -6.26 -4.20 -3.62
N ILE A 69 -4.99 -4.51 -3.32
CA ILE A 69 -4.60 -5.11 -2.04
C ILE A 69 -4.96 -4.19 -0.87
N SER A 70 -4.75 -2.88 -1.02
CA SER A 70 -5.09 -1.89 0.00
C SER A 70 -6.58 -1.88 0.32
N ILE A 71 -7.45 -1.93 -0.70
CA ILE A 71 -8.91 -1.99 -0.53
C ILE A 71 -9.33 -3.28 0.18
N GLU A 72 -8.82 -4.43 -0.26
CA GLU A 72 -9.13 -5.73 0.35
C GLU A 72 -8.66 -5.80 1.81
N ASN A 73 -7.45 -5.31 2.09
CA ASN A 73 -6.92 -5.21 3.45
C ASN A 73 -7.74 -4.28 4.32
N GLN A 74 -8.16 -3.12 3.81
CA GLN A 74 -9.00 -2.19 4.57
C GLN A 74 -10.32 -2.86 4.98
N ALA A 75 -10.96 -3.62 4.10
CA ALA A 75 -12.18 -4.35 4.44
C ALA A 75 -11.97 -5.37 5.58
N VAL A 76 -10.83 -6.08 5.56
CA VAL A 76 -10.45 -7.01 6.64
C VAL A 76 -10.18 -6.27 7.95
N LEU A 77 -9.40 -5.18 7.90
CA LEU A 77 -9.06 -4.38 9.08
C LEU A 77 -10.29 -3.74 9.71
N SER A 78 -11.20 -3.17 8.91
CA SER A 78 -12.47 -2.61 9.42
C SER A 78 -13.30 -3.66 10.16
N LYS A 79 -13.28 -4.93 9.70
CA LYS A 79 -13.93 -6.02 10.43
C LYS A 79 -13.24 -6.32 11.76
N ILE A 80 -11.91 -6.36 11.79
CA ILE A 80 -11.14 -6.58 13.03
C ILE A 80 -11.41 -5.46 14.05
N PHE A 81 -11.42 -4.20 13.61
CA PHE A 81 -11.57 -3.04 14.50
C PHE A 81 -13.02 -2.78 14.93
N SER A 82 -14.00 -3.43 14.31
CA SER A 82 -15.40 -3.31 14.71
C SER A 82 -15.68 -3.86 16.12
N ASP A 83 -14.76 -4.67 16.68
CA ASP A 83 -14.82 -5.12 18.06
C ASP A 83 -14.35 -4.01 19.03
N ASN A 84 -15.32 -3.30 19.59
CA ASN A 84 -15.10 -2.20 20.53
C ASN A 84 -14.71 -2.65 21.96
N THR A 85 -14.50 -3.94 22.20
CA THR A 85 -14.04 -4.44 23.51
C THR A 85 -12.52 -4.37 23.67
N THR A 86 -11.81 -4.11 22.57
CA THR A 86 -10.36 -3.95 22.56
C THR A 86 -9.98 -2.48 22.56
N LYS A 87 -8.84 -2.12 23.15
CA LYS A 87 -8.30 -0.74 23.08
C LYS A 87 -8.14 -0.25 21.64
N LEU A 88 -7.83 -1.16 20.72
CA LEU A 88 -7.68 -0.85 19.30
C LEU A 88 -9.03 -0.52 18.65
N GLY A 89 -10.08 -1.28 18.98
CA GLY A 89 -11.45 -0.99 18.56
C GLY A 89 -11.99 0.31 19.17
N GLU A 90 -11.76 0.54 20.46
CA GLU A 90 -12.09 1.82 21.12
C GLU A 90 -11.42 3.00 20.41
N PHE A 91 -10.12 2.88 20.12
CA PHE A 91 -9.38 3.90 19.40
C PHE A 91 -9.93 4.12 17.98
N TYR A 92 -10.18 3.03 17.23
CA TYR A 92 -10.76 3.11 15.88
C TYR A 92 -12.14 3.79 15.89
N ASN A 93 -13.01 3.40 16.83
CA ASN A 93 -14.34 3.98 16.93
C ASN A 93 -14.31 5.46 17.38
N SER A 94 -13.32 5.88 18.16
CA SER A 94 -13.15 7.30 18.49
C SER A 94 -12.85 8.17 17.26
N CYS A 95 -12.22 7.61 16.22
CA CYS A 95 -12.02 8.26 14.93
C CYS A 95 -13.31 8.33 14.10
N LEU A 96 -14.22 7.38 14.26
CA LEU A 96 -15.48 7.31 13.51
C LEU A 96 -16.62 8.14 14.13
N ASP A 97 -16.51 8.52 15.40
CA ASP A 97 -17.52 9.33 16.10
C ASP A 97 -17.49 10.81 15.67
N THR A 98 -17.96 11.06 14.45
CA THR A 98 -18.03 12.40 13.86
C THR A 98 -18.92 13.37 14.64
N ALA A 99 -19.89 12.89 15.42
CA ALA A 99 -20.75 13.73 16.24
C ALA A 99 -19.97 14.34 17.41
N THR A 100 -19.24 13.51 18.15
CA THR A 100 -18.35 13.98 19.23
C THR A 100 -17.24 14.87 18.68
N LEU A 101 -16.58 14.46 17.58
CA LEU A 101 -15.53 15.27 16.94
C LEU A 101 -16.04 16.66 16.51
N SER A 102 -17.23 16.72 15.90
CA SER A 102 -17.84 17.99 15.48
C SER A 102 -18.24 18.87 16.67
N SER A 103 -18.72 18.26 17.76
CA SER A 103 -19.07 18.98 18.98
C SER A 103 -17.86 19.55 19.71
N LEU A 104 -16.73 18.83 19.69
CA LEU A 104 -15.49 19.29 20.34
C LEU A 104 -14.82 20.42 19.54
N GLY A 105 -14.94 20.41 18.21
CA GLY A 105 -14.33 21.40 17.34
C GLY A 105 -12.81 21.50 17.57
N LEU A 106 -12.32 22.71 17.85
CA LEU A 106 -10.89 22.96 18.09
C LEU A 106 -10.48 22.88 19.57
N THR A 107 -11.43 22.64 20.48
CA THR A 107 -11.18 22.64 21.94
C THR A 107 -9.98 21.75 22.33
N PRO A 108 -9.82 20.52 21.80
CA PRO A 108 -8.67 19.67 22.15
C PRO A 108 -7.30 20.23 21.74
N LEU A 109 -7.26 21.22 20.85
CA LEU A 109 -6.02 21.84 20.34
C LEU A 109 -5.69 23.18 21.02
N GLU A 110 -6.56 23.69 21.90
CA GLU A 110 -6.42 25.04 22.48
C GLU A 110 -5.10 25.26 23.22
N ASP A 111 -4.69 24.29 24.04
CA ASP A 111 -3.42 24.38 24.78
C ASP A 111 -2.22 24.37 23.84
N SER A 112 -2.26 23.57 22.77
CA SER A 112 -1.21 23.56 21.74
C SER A 112 -1.14 24.91 21.02
N PHE A 113 -2.29 25.47 20.62
CA PHE A 113 -2.33 26.80 20.01
C PHE A 113 -1.87 27.90 20.97
N LYS A 114 -2.21 27.79 22.26
CA LYS A 114 -1.76 28.74 23.28
C LYS A 114 -0.25 28.66 23.48
N ALA A 115 0.34 27.46 23.54
CA ALA A 115 1.78 27.27 23.65
C ALA A 115 2.51 27.89 22.45
N ILE A 116 2.05 27.62 21.22
CA ILE A 116 2.61 28.20 20.00
C ILE A 116 2.52 29.73 20.01
N ARG A 117 1.37 30.30 20.37
CA ARG A 117 1.17 31.76 20.42
C ARG A 117 1.95 32.46 21.54
N SER A 118 2.29 31.74 22.60
CA SER A 118 3.01 32.29 23.76
C SER A 118 4.53 32.27 23.58
N ALA A 119 5.04 31.60 22.55
CA ALA A 119 6.46 31.63 22.20
C ALA A 119 6.85 33.01 21.66
N ASN A 120 7.73 33.71 22.38
CA ASN A 120 8.13 35.09 22.05
C ASN A 120 9.50 35.17 21.37
N THR A 121 10.26 34.09 21.39
CA THR A 121 11.58 34.00 20.76
C THR A 121 11.66 32.77 19.86
N THR A 122 12.64 32.76 18.95
CA THR A 122 12.95 31.58 18.14
C THR A 122 13.28 30.37 19.01
N LEU A 123 13.93 30.57 20.16
CA LEU A 123 14.24 29.49 21.09
C LEU A 123 12.96 28.92 21.71
N ASP A 124 12.04 29.77 22.18
CA ASP A 124 10.75 29.32 22.73
C ASP A 124 9.95 28.51 21.71
N LEU A 125 9.94 28.95 20.45
CA LEU A 125 9.23 28.26 19.38
C LEU A 125 9.83 26.88 19.10
N LEU A 126 11.17 26.75 19.13
CA LEU A 126 11.84 25.46 18.98
C LEU A 126 11.57 24.52 20.14
N ILE A 127 11.46 25.05 21.37
CA ILE A 127 11.07 24.26 22.55
C ILE A 127 9.65 23.74 22.39
N VAL A 128 8.69 24.62 22.07
CA VAL A 128 7.29 24.23 21.82
C VAL A 128 7.20 23.22 20.68
N ALA A 129 7.95 23.40 19.60
CA ALA A 129 8.00 22.44 18.51
C ALA A 129 8.48 21.05 18.98
N GLY A 130 9.50 20.98 19.84
CA GLY A 130 9.97 19.73 20.43
C GLY A 130 8.92 19.05 21.33
N GLU A 131 8.13 19.82 22.07
CA GLU A 131 7.06 19.28 22.93
C GLU A 131 5.90 18.69 22.12
N LEU A 132 5.58 19.29 20.96
CA LEU A 132 4.46 18.90 20.10
C LEU A 132 4.77 17.73 19.13
N VAL A 133 6.04 17.37 18.95
CA VAL A 133 6.46 16.27 18.05
C VAL A 133 6.28 14.87 18.70
N LYS A 134 5.80 14.80 19.95
CA LYS A 134 5.54 13.53 20.64
C LYS A 134 4.53 12.64 19.93
#